data_AF-A0AAU9IB80-F1
#
_entry.id   AF-A0AAU9IB80-F1
#
_cell.length_a   1.000
_cell.length_b   1.000
_cell.length_c   1.000
_cell.angle_alpha   90.00
_cell.angle_beta   90.00
_cell.angle_gamma   90.00
#
_symmetry.space_group_name_H-M   'P 1'
#
loop_
_entity.id
_entity.type
_entity.pdbx_description
1 polymer ?
#
loop_
_entity_poly.entity_id
_entity_poly.type
_entity_poly.pdbx_seq_one_letter_code
_entity_poly.pdbx_strand_id
1 'polypeptide(L)'
;MQKFSNKEDRDMTPKYREACRRLGINPEELAYKSIDEFREPGISYEVARLYYNNYETKRNERIAWIWSERERIKENEMKTRQTTAATNISWTNSVSYEKEKRELEWLQRKQSIDLNFLKKQKSYLISLETKDRDIAERNKEKLEERNKEIEKKRKLQEENKRKRDQILAERQIKLEEAILKQSQLDSQKSQDFLKIKAESEQEKKEEAKKKEIEMKNKQDEFQRKIEQMETFKKRIAEEKKQELEERERNRIEAINSLNRERTEENLRKAEEKKQRIEEAKRNLEKLKEKNKLETEKKQMINEKRRKEMDEEKRIEIEISRQNAQEKAKHLDYVKKMNQDNVEKRRNDLLKCSSIADMRFKEQQKIKQDEIQEKKQELKAHYDAIKQAKLNLQISESERLNKLREKQFEEDRKIKELKEQINNYEKSKKEIKNKKHQERLELVKSAKEEDMLKRQKTLERIREEDKRSERIKAEREESMKDRQRAKSVAQFERSSMIEKFNSEKKKV
;
A
#
# COMPACT_ATOMS: atom_id res chain seq x y z
N MET A 1 30.15 -8.71 -47.58
CA MET A 1 30.68 -8.59 -46.20
C MET A 1 30.76 -7.11 -45.86
N GLN A 2 29.70 -6.59 -45.22
CA GLN A 2 29.56 -5.19 -44.87
C GLN A 2 30.41 -4.90 -43.63
N LYS A 3 31.27 -3.88 -43.73
CA LYS A 3 32.14 -3.40 -42.66
C LYS A 3 31.29 -2.94 -41.47
N PHE A 4 31.31 -3.70 -40.38
CA PHE A 4 30.76 -3.34 -39.07
C PHE A 4 31.75 -2.47 -38.26
N SER A 5 32.57 -1.63 -38.90
CA SER A 5 33.41 -0.68 -38.16
C SER A 5 32.58 0.56 -37.84
N ASN A 6 32.48 0.90 -36.55
CA ASN A 6 31.88 2.11 -35.96
C ASN A 6 30.43 1.99 -35.48
N LYS A 7 30.05 0.87 -34.86
CA LYS A 7 28.81 0.77 -34.06
C LYS A 7 29.04 0.92 -32.54
N GLU A 8 30.29 0.80 -32.07
CA GLU A 8 30.62 0.79 -30.63
C GLU A 8 30.60 2.18 -29.98
N ASP A 9 30.74 3.28 -30.75
CA ASP A 9 30.65 4.64 -30.22
C ASP A 9 29.20 5.14 -29.99
N ARG A 10 28.17 4.41 -30.46
CA ARG A 10 26.76 4.85 -30.33
C ARG A 10 26.07 4.41 -29.02
N ASP A 11 26.70 3.60 -28.17
CA ASP A 11 26.01 2.99 -27.03
C ASP A 11 26.29 3.62 -25.66
N MET A 12 27.13 4.66 -25.58
CA MET A 12 27.42 5.41 -24.34
C MET A 12 26.32 6.40 -23.94
N THR A 13 25.05 5.98 -24.08
CA THR A 13 23.89 6.73 -23.57
C THR A 13 24.01 7.00 -22.07
N PRO A 14 23.45 8.09 -21.52
CA PRO A 14 23.52 8.40 -20.09
C PRO A 14 23.09 7.22 -19.20
N LYS A 15 22.09 6.45 -19.64
CA LYS A 15 21.58 5.26 -18.95
C LYS A 15 22.56 4.10 -18.96
N TYR A 16 23.35 3.96 -20.03
CA TYR A 16 24.41 2.95 -20.12
C TYR A 16 25.53 3.26 -19.12
N ARG A 17 25.95 4.53 -19.02
CA ARG A 17 26.93 4.97 -18.02
C ARG A 17 26.40 4.80 -16.59
N GLU A 18 25.12 5.08 -16.37
CA GLU A 18 24.48 4.85 -15.07
C GLU A 18 24.44 3.37 -14.71
N ALA A 19 24.10 2.49 -15.67
CA ALA A 19 24.14 1.04 -15.47
C ALA A 19 25.56 0.54 -15.15
N CYS A 20 26.60 1.03 -15.86
CA CYS A 20 27.99 0.74 -15.54
C CYS A 20 28.36 1.17 -14.11
N ARG A 21 27.95 2.38 -13.70
CA ARG A 21 28.18 2.90 -12.35
C ARG A 21 27.51 2.04 -11.28
N ARG A 22 26.27 1.60 -11.48
CA ARG A 22 25.53 0.75 -10.52
C ARG A 22 26.14 -0.64 -10.38
N LEU A 23 26.70 -1.19 -11.46
CA LEU A 23 27.35 -2.49 -11.47
C LEU A 23 28.84 -2.43 -11.07
N GLY A 24 29.39 -1.23 -10.91
CA GLY A 24 30.82 -1.05 -10.60
C GLY A 24 31.75 -1.46 -11.74
N ILE A 25 31.27 -1.45 -12.99
CA ILE A 25 32.04 -1.83 -14.18
C ILE A 25 32.63 -0.55 -14.78
N ASN A 26 33.96 -0.50 -14.97
CA ASN A 26 34.60 0.61 -15.67
C ASN A 26 34.30 0.50 -17.18
N PRO A 27 33.75 1.54 -17.83
CA PRO A 27 33.46 1.51 -19.27
C PRO A 27 34.67 1.19 -20.15
N GLU A 28 35.89 1.54 -19.72
CA GLU A 28 37.12 1.24 -20.45
C GLU A 28 37.39 -0.27 -20.56
N GLU A 29 36.90 -1.07 -19.61
CA GLU A 29 37.03 -2.53 -19.65
C GLU A 29 36.16 -3.18 -20.72
N LEU A 30 35.19 -2.42 -21.26
CA LEU A 30 34.26 -2.85 -22.31
C LEU A 30 34.71 -2.43 -23.70
N ALA A 31 35.84 -1.72 -23.81
CA ALA A 31 36.43 -1.38 -25.11
C ALA A 31 36.81 -2.67 -25.85
N TYR A 32 36.64 -2.70 -27.16
CA TYR A 32 37.16 -3.83 -27.94
C TYR A 32 38.70 -3.75 -27.97
N LYS A 33 39.36 -4.89 -27.79
CA LYS A 33 40.81 -5.04 -27.90
C LYS A 33 41.13 -6.08 -28.96
N SER A 34 42.06 -5.76 -29.86
CA SER A 34 42.46 -6.69 -30.92
C SER A 34 43.31 -7.85 -30.35
N ILE A 35 43.36 -8.99 -31.06
CA ILE A 35 44.19 -10.13 -30.63
C ILE A 35 45.68 -9.78 -30.50
N ASP A 36 46.15 -8.82 -31.29
CA ASP A 36 47.54 -8.38 -31.31
C ASP A 36 47.94 -7.67 -30.00
N GLU A 37 46.99 -7.03 -29.31
CA GLU A 37 47.23 -6.41 -27.99
C GLU A 37 47.52 -7.45 -26.89
N PHE A 38 47.12 -8.70 -27.09
CA PHE A 38 47.39 -9.80 -26.16
C PHE A 38 48.68 -10.56 -26.51
N ARG A 39 49.38 -10.15 -27.57
CA ARG A 39 50.59 -10.80 -28.07
C ARG A 39 51.84 -10.15 -27.46
N GLU A 40 52.18 -10.55 -26.25
CA GLU A 40 53.41 -10.10 -25.59
C GLU A 40 54.66 -10.82 -26.15
N PRO A 41 55.85 -10.18 -26.13
CA PRO A 41 57.10 -10.82 -26.55
C PRO A 41 57.36 -12.09 -25.73
N GLY A 42 57.41 -13.25 -26.41
CA GLY A 42 57.64 -14.55 -25.77
C GLY A 42 56.39 -15.40 -25.55
N ILE A 43 55.18 -14.87 -25.79
CA ILE A 43 53.93 -15.64 -25.72
C ILE A 43 53.60 -16.23 -27.10
N SER A 44 53.23 -17.52 -27.16
CA SER A 44 52.80 -18.16 -28.41
C SER A 44 51.45 -17.62 -28.88
N TYR A 45 51.21 -17.61 -30.19
CA TYR A 45 49.96 -17.13 -30.78
C TYR A 45 48.72 -17.84 -30.23
N GLU A 46 48.83 -19.14 -29.94
CA GLU A 46 47.76 -19.95 -29.36
C GLU A 46 47.39 -19.50 -27.94
N VAL A 47 48.39 -19.12 -27.13
CA VAL A 47 48.18 -18.62 -25.77
C VAL A 47 47.60 -17.20 -25.81
N ALA A 48 48.08 -16.32 -26.70
CA ALA A 48 47.48 -15.00 -26.91
C ALA A 48 46.01 -15.10 -27.36
N ARG A 49 45.69 -16.07 -28.22
CA ARG A 49 44.31 -16.37 -28.64
C ARG A 49 43.42 -16.83 -27.47
N LEU A 50 43.95 -17.63 -26.55
CA LEU A 50 43.23 -18.02 -25.33
C LEU A 50 42.92 -16.82 -24.43
N TYR A 51 43.88 -15.91 -24.24
CA TYR A 51 43.65 -14.69 -23.47
C TYR A 51 42.63 -13.76 -24.12
N TYR A 52 42.72 -13.57 -25.44
CA TYR A 52 41.73 -12.82 -26.21
C TYR A 52 40.33 -13.42 -26.08
N ASN A 53 40.18 -14.73 -26.24
CA ASN A 53 38.88 -15.39 -26.13
C ASN A 53 38.29 -15.22 -24.72
N ASN A 54 39.09 -15.39 -23.67
CA ASN A 54 38.64 -15.21 -22.28
C ASN A 54 38.24 -13.74 -22.02
N TYR A 55 39.01 -12.79 -22.55
CA TYR A 55 38.68 -11.37 -22.49
C TYR A 55 37.34 -11.08 -23.17
N GLU A 56 37.16 -11.54 -24.41
CA GLU A 56 35.91 -11.36 -25.17
C GLU A 56 34.71 -12.03 -24.50
N THR A 57 34.86 -13.22 -23.93
CA THR A 57 33.79 -13.87 -23.15
C THR A 57 33.38 -13.00 -21.97
N LYS A 58 34.33 -12.56 -21.14
CA LYS A 58 34.05 -11.69 -19.98
C LYS A 58 33.48 -10.33 -20.38
N ARG A 59 33.97 -9.75 -21.48
CA ARG A 59 33.46 -8.50 -22.04
C ARG A 59 32.00 -8.64 -22.44
N ASN A 60 31.66 -9.69 -23.18
CA ASN A 60 30.29 -9.94 -23.63
C ASN A 60 29.34 -10.23 -22.45
N GLU A 61 29.78 -10.98 -21.44
CA GLU A 61 29.02 -11.20 -20.19
C GLU A 61 28.71 -9.88 -19.47
N ARG A 62 29.72 -9.01 -19.32
CA ARG A 62 29.55 -7.69 -18.70
C ARG A 62 28.62 -6.78 -19.50
N ILE A 63 28.72 -6.79 -20.82
CA ILE A 63 27.79 -6.05 -21.70
C ILE A 63 26.35 -6.53 -21.48
N ALA A 64 26.12 -7.84 -21.38
CA ALA A 64 24.79 -8.39 -21.13
C ALA A 64 24.21 -7.96 -19.76
N TRP A 65 25.05 -7.92 -18.72
CA TRP A 65 24.65 -7.40 -17.41
C TRP A 65 24.26 -5.93 -17.47
N ILE A 66 25.06 -5.11 -18.15
CA ILE A 66 24.78 -3.67 -18.31
C ILE A 66 23.48 -3.45 -19.07
N TRP A 67 23.21 -4.24 -20.12
CA TRP A 67 21.94 -4.18 -20.85
C TRP A 67 20.75 -4.51 -19.95
N SER A 68 20.87 -5.53 -19.12
CA SER A 68 19.82 -5.94 -18.19
C SER A 68 19.55 -4.86 -17.13
N GLU A 69 20.60 -4.27 -16.57
CA GLU A 69 20.46 -3.18 -15.59
C GLU A 69 19.92 -1.90 -16.24
N ARG A 70 20.28 -1.60 -17.49
CA ARG A 70 19.74 -0.48 -18.25
C ARG A 70 18.23 -0.61 -18.45
N GLU A 71 17.73 -1.79 -18.77
CA GLU A 71 16.27 -2.03 -18.86
C GLU A 71 15.60 -1.89 -17.49
N ARG A 72 16.24 -2.37 -16.42
CA ARG A 72 15.75 -2.18 -15.04
C ARG A 72 15.64 -0.70 -14.65
N ILE A 73 16.61 0.12 -15.06
CA ILE A 73 16.58 1.58 -14.85
C ILE A 73 15.38 2.19 -15.58
N LYS A 74 15.16 1.84 -16.86
CA LYS A 74 14.00 2.33 -17.63
C LYS A 74 12.66 1.93 -17.01
N GLU A 75 12.55 0.69 -16.55
CA GLU A 75 11.31 0.19 -15.93
C GLU A 75 11.01 0.93 -14.60
N ASN A 76 12.04 1.17 -13.79
CA ASN A 76 11.88 1.94 -12.56
C ASN A 76 11.42 3.38 -12.83
N GLU A 77 12.00 4.06 -13.83
CA GLU A 77 11.56 5.41 -14.22
C GLU A 77 10.08 5.42 -14.68
N MET A 78 9.64 4.41 -15.42
CA MET A 78 8.23 4.28 -15.81
C MET A 78 7.31 4.12 -14.60
N LYS A 79 7.71 3.30 -13.62
CA LYS A 79 6.96 3.12 -12.35
C LYS A 79 6.93 4.41 -11.52
N THR A 80 8.02 5.17 -11.49
CA THR A 80 8.07 6.47 -10.80
C THR A 80 7.18 7.51 -11.50
N ARG A 81 7.16 7.54 -12.84
CA ARG A 81 6.26 8.43 -13.59
C ARG A 81 4.77 8.09 -13.41
N GLN A 82 4.43 6.80 -13.36
CA GLN A 82 3.06 6.35 -13.11
C GLN A 82 2.58 6.67 -11.68
N THR A 83 3.48 6.59 -10.69
CA THR A 83 3.14 6.94 -9.30
C THR A 83 2.97 8.45 -9.08
N THR A 84 3.75 9.28 -9.77
CA THR A 84 3.57 10.76 -9.74
C THR A 84 2.32 11.24 -10.50
N ALA A 85 1.85 10.51 -11.52
CA ALA A 85 0.60 10.84 -12.21
C ALA A 85 -0.64 10.49 -11.37
N ALA A 86 -0.55 9.48 -10.49
CA ALA A 86 -1.64 9.06 -9.62
C ALA A 86 -1.78 9.90 -8.33
N THR A 87 -0.81 10.74 -7.98
CA THR A 87 -0.81 11.49 -6.70
C THR A 87 -1.62 12.79 -6.72
N ASN A 88 -2.22 13.17 -7.86
CA ASN A 88 -2.93 14.45 -8.01
C ASN A 88 -4.46 14.34 -8.07
N ILE A 89 -5.06 13.18 -7.79
CA ILE A 89 -6.51 13.03 -7.80
C ILE A 89 -6.99 12.29 -6.54
N SER A 90 -7.78 13.01 -5.73
CA SER A 90 -8.74 12.51 -4.73
C SER A 90 -8.18 12.08 -3.37
N TRP A 91 -8.05 13.07 -2.48
CA TRP A 91 -7.63 12.90 -1.08
C TRP A 91 -8.79 12.71 -0.09
N THR A 92 -9.99 12.29 -0.52
CA THR A 92 -11.14 12.22 0.40
C THR A 92 -11.85 10.87 0.53
N ASN A 93 -11.52 9.84 -0.28
CA ASN A 93 -12.10 8.48 -0.10
C ASN A 93 -11.07 7.32 -0.03
N SER A 94 -9.75 7.59 -0.02
CA SER A 94 -8.71 6.60 -0.40
C SER A 94 -8.14 5.71 0.72
N VAL A 95 -8.32 6.00 2.01
CA VAL A 95 -7.60 5.26 3.06
C VAL A 95 -8.08 3.80 3.20
N SER A 96 -9.39 3.54 2.97
CA SER A 96 -9.93 2.18 2.98
C SER A 96 -9.54 1.41 1.72
N TYR A 97 -9.62 2.05 0.57
CA TYR A 97 -9.30 1.45 -0.73
C TYR A 97 -7.80 1.14 -0.87
N GLU A 98 -6.92 1.99 -0.32
CA GLU A 98 -5.48 1.70 -0.27
C GLU A 98 -5.12 0.54 0.65
N LYS A 99 -5.82 0.40 1.79
CA LYS A 99 -5.62 -0.75 2.68
C LYS A 99 -6.05 -2.04 1.99
N GLU A 100 -7.23 -2.04 1.38
CA GLU A 100 -7.75 -3.18 0.61
C GLU A 100 -6.84 -3.51 -0.58
N LYS A 101 -6.33 -2.50 -1.30
CA LYS A 101 -5.36 -2.69 -2.39
C LYS A 101 -4.03 -3.27 -1.89
N ARG A 102 -3.51 -2.82 -0.75
CA ARG A 102 -2.28 -3.39 -0.16
C ARG A 102 -2.51 -4.83 0.31
N GLU A 103 -3.67 -5.13 0.87
CA GLU A 103 -4.04 -6.50 1.24
C GLU A 103 -4.15 -7.40 0.01
N LEU A 104 -4.76 -6.93 -1.08
CA LEU A 104 -4.83 -7.65 -2.35
C LEU A 104 -3.45 -7.84 -2.99
N GLU A 105 -2.60 -6.83 -2.99
CA GLU A 105 -1.21 -6.96 -3.48
C GLU A 105 -0.39 -7.93 -2.63
N TRP A 106 -0.57 -7.91 -1.30
CA TRP A 106 0.06 -8.87 -0.41
C TRP A 106 -0.45 -10.29 -0.68
N LEU A 107 -1.76 -10.47 -0.87
CA LEU A 107 -2.37 -11.75 -1.18
C LEU A 107 -1.85 -12.29 -2.52
N GLN A 108 -1.77 -11.45 -3.55
CA GLN A 108 -1.21 -11.81 -4.86
C GLN A 108 0.27 -12.18 -4.76
N ARG A 109 1.07 -11.44 -3.99
CA ARG A 109 2.48 -11.78 -3.75
C ARG A 109 2.60 -13.12 -3.04
N LYS A 110 1.78 -13.37 -2.02
CA LYS A 110 1.74 -14.64 -1.30
C LYS A 110 1.37 -15.80 -2.23
N GLN A 111 0.31 -15.65 -3.02
CA GLN A 111 -0.09 -16.65 -4.03
C GLN A 111 1.01 -16.88 -5.08
N SER A 112 1.71 -15.83 -5.51
CA SER A 112 2.84 -15.95 -6.44
C SER A 112 4.02 -16.72 -5.83
N ILE A 113 4.33 -16.47 -4.55
CA ILE A 113 5.36 -17.20 -3.81
C ILE A 113 4.96 -18.67 -3.67
N ASP A 114 3.73 -18.95 -3.27
CA ASP A 114 3.20 -20.32 -3.11
C ASP A 114 3.20 -21.07 -4.46
N LEU A 115 2.77 -20.41 -5.54
CA LEU A 115 2.84 -20.97 -6.90
C LEU A 115 4.29 -21.25 -7.34
N ASN A 116 5.22 -20.35 -7.04
CA ASN A 116 6.64 -20.56 -7.37
C ASN A 116 7.25 -21.69 -6.53
N PHE A 117 6.85 -21.81 -5.26
CA PHE A 117 7.25 -22.92 -4.40
C PHE A 117 6.73 -24.25 -4.94
N LEU A 118 5.45 -24.33 -5.31
CA LEU A 118 4.85 -25.51 -5.93
C LEU A 118 5.52 -25.87 -7.27
N LYS A 119 5.83 -24.88 -8.11
CA LYS A 119 6.59 -25.10 -9.36
C LYS A 119 7.98 -25.67 -9.09
N LYS A 120 8.69 -25.17 -8.07
CA LYS A 120 10.00 -25.70 -7.66
C LYS A 120 9.90 -27.12 -7.14
N GLN A 121 8.92 -27.41 -6.27
CA GLN A 121 8.67 -28.78 -5.79
C GLN A 121 8.35 -29.72 -6.95
N LYS A 122 7.45 -29.34 -7.87
CA LYS A 122 7.12 -30.15 -9.05
C LYS A 122 8.34 -30.40 -9.93
N SER A 123 9.17 -29.38 -10.16
CA SER A 123 10.41 -29.51 -10.94
C SER A 123 11.41 -30.45 -10.26
N TYR A 124 11.51 -30.38 -8.93
CA TYR A 124 12.35 -31.29 -8.14
C TYR A 124 11.86 -32.74 -8.23
N LEU A 125 10.55 -32.98 -8.09
CA LEU A 125 9.96 -34.31 -8.24
C LEU A 125 10.18 -34.88 -9.65
N ILE A 126 9.96 -34.08 -10.70
CA ILE A 126 10.27 -34.50 -12.08
C ILE A 126 11.76 -34.84 -12.24
N SER A 127 12.66 -34.07 -11.60
CA SER A 127 14.10 -34.35 -11.63
C SER A 127 14.49 -35.65 -10.90
N LEU A 128 13.72 -36.06 -9.89
CA LEU A 128 13.89 -37.34 -9.22
C LEU A 128 13.35 -38.49 -10.09
N GLU A 129 12.14 -38.34 -10.64
CA GLU A 129 11.54 -39.34 -11.54
C GLU A 129 12.41 -39.61 -12.77
N THR A 130 13.02 -38.57 -13.34
CA THR A 130 13.95 -38.71 -14.48
C THR A 130 15.22 -39.45 -14.07
N LYS A 131 15.82 -39.13 -12.91
CA LYS A 131 16.98 -39.88 -12.39
C LYS A 131 16.65 -41.34 -12.11
N ASP A 132 15.49 -41.62 -11.52
CA ASP A 132 15.05 -42.99 -11.24
C ASP A 132 14.79 -43.76 -12.54
N ARG A 133 14.22 -43.10 -13.56
CA ARG A 133 14.06 -43.66 -14.91
C ARG A 133 15.41 -43.97 -15.54
N ASP A 134 16.37 -43.05 -15.50
CA ASP A 134 17.72 -43.25 -16.05
C ASP A 134 18.46 -44.39 -15.33
N ILE A 135 18.30 -44.50 -14.01
CA ILE A 135 18.87 -45.60 -13.22
C ILE A 135 18.23 -46.93 -13.62
N ALA A 136 16.90 -46.96 -13.77
CA ALA A 136 16.17 -48.16 -14.20
C ALA A 136 16.57 -48.59 -15.62
N GLU A 137 16.73 -47.65 -16.55
CA GLU A 137 17.20 -47.94 -17.91
C GLU A 137 18.63 -48.48 -17.91
N ARG A 138 19.57 -47.84 -17.20
CA ARG A 138 20.95 -48.36 -17.06
C ARG A 138 21.01 -49.75 -16.44
N ASN A 139 20.15 -50.03 -15.46
CA ASN A 139 20.08 -51.36 -14.84
C ASN A 139 19.51 -52.39 -15.82
N LYS A 140 18.52 -52.01 -16.64
CA LYS A 140 17.97 -52.86 -17.70
C LYS A 140 19.03 -53.18 -18.75
N GLU A 141 19.79 -52.18 -19.22
CA GLU A 141 20.91 -52.35 -20.16
C GLU A 141 21.97 -53.32 -19.63
N LYS A 142 22.42 -53.14 -18.37
CA LYS A 142 23.36 -54.06 -17.73
C LYS A 142 22.84 -55.49 -17.63
N LEU A 143 21.55 -55.66 -17.40
CA LEU A 143 20.92 -56.98 -17.30
C LEU A 143 20.82 -57.64 -18.68
N GLU A 144 20.52 -56.87 -19.73
CA GLU A 144 20.55 -57.33 -21.12
C GLU A 144 21.98 -57.72 -21.57
N GLU A 145 22.99 -56.93 -21.21
CA GLU A 145 24.40 -57.26 -21.48
C GLU A 145 24.83 -58.55 -20.78
N ARG A 146 24.50 -58.70 -19.50
CA ARG A 146 24.78 -59.92 -18.73
C ARG A 146 24.08 -61.13 -19.34
N ASN A 147 22.84 -60.99 -19.78
CA ASN A 147 22.10 -62.06 -20.46
C ASN A 147 22.77 -62.45 -21.79
N LYS A 148 23.21 -61.46 -22.59
CA LYS A 148 23.99 -61.71 -23.83
C LYS A 148 25.31 -62.43 -23.52
N GLU A 149 26.00 -62.08 -22.44
CA GLU A 149 27.24 -62.76 -22.02
C GLU A 149 27.00 -64.20 -21.58
N ILE A 150 25.93 -64.46 -20.80
CA ILE A 150 25.51 -65.80 -20.40
C ILE A 150 25.18 -66.64 -21.63
N GLU A 151 24.45 -66.08 -22.60
CA GLU A 151 24.08 -66.78 -23.83
C GLU A 151 25.32 -67.12 -24.68
N LYS A 152 26.29 -66.20 -24.80
CA LYS A 152 27.58 -66.46 -25.45
C LYS A 152 28.36 -67.57 -24.76
N LYS A 153 28.43 -67.57 -23.42
CA LYS A 153 29.08 -68.65 -22.65
C LYS A 153 28.40 -69.99 -22.85
N ARG A 154 27.06 -70.03 -22.89
CA ARG A 154 26.29 -71.25 -23.15
C ARG A 154 26.55 -71.80 -24.56
N LYS A 155 26.53 -70.94 -25.59
CA LYS A 155 26.86 -71.32 -26.97
C LYS A 155 28.28 -71.87 -27.08
N LEU A 156 29.25 -71.23 -26.43
CA LEU A 156 30.65 -71.70 -26.41
C LEU A 156 30.80 -73.04 -25.67
N GLN A 157 30.08 -73.26 -24.57
CA GLN A 157 30.06 -74.54 -23.86
C GLN A 157 29.43 -75.66 -24.69
N GLU A 158 28.32 -75.39 -25.38
CA GLU A 158 27.67 -76.35 -26.28
C GLU A 158 28.59 -76.72 -27.46
N GLU A 159 29.29 -75.75 -28.04
CA GLU A 159 30.26 -76.01 -29.12
C GLU A 159 31.45 -76.83 -28.64
N ASN A 160 32.01 -76.50 -27.47
CA ASN A 160 33.11 -77.26 -26.86
C ASN A 160 32.68 -78.68 -26.49
N LYS A 161 31.43 -78.88 -26.05
CA LYS A 161 30.88 -80.21 -25.79
C LYS A 161 30.77 -81.02 -27.08
N ARG A 162 30.22 -80.44 -28.15
CA ARG A 162 30.16 -81.09 -29.48
C ARG A 162 31.54 -81.51 -29.99
N LYS A 163 32.55 -80.66 -29.85
CA LYS A 163 33.95 -80.98 -30.22
C LYS A 163 34.50 -82.16 -29.41
N ARG A 164 34.23 -82.21 -28.10
CA ARG A 164 34.65 -83.34 -27.24
C ARG A 164 33.94 -84.64 -27.63
N ASP A 165 32.64 -84.57 -27.88
CA ASP A 165 31.84 -85.73 -28.26
C ASP A 165 32.30 -86.28 -29.63
N GLN A 166 32.66 -85.41 -30.59
CA GLN A 166 33.27 -85.81 -31.86
C GLN A 166 34.62 -86.51 -31.67
N ILE A 167 35.52 -85.96 -30.85
CA ILE A 167 36.84 -86.57 -30.58
C ILE A 167 36.68 -87.95 -29.91
N LEU A 168 35.70 -88.09 -29.01
CA LEU A 168 35.43 -89.37 -28.36
C LEU A 168 34.89 -90.41 -29.35
N ALA A 169 33.97 -90.01 -30.24
CA ALA A 169 33.45 -90.88 -31.29
C ALA A 169 34.55 -91.34 -32.26
N GLU A 170 35.42 -90.44 -32.71
CA GLU A 170 36.57 -90.79 -33.57
C GLU A 170 37.55 -91.75 -32.89
N ARG A 171 37.77 -91.59 -31.57
CA ARG A 171 38.62 -92.51 -30.80
C ARG A 171 38.00 -93.89 -30.69
N GLN A 172 36.69 -94.00 -30.51
CA GLN A 172 35.99 -95.29 -30.45
C GLN A 172 36.09 -96.04 -31.77
N ILE A 173 35.85 -95.34 -32.90
CA ILE A 173 35.95 -95.93 -34.25
C ILE A 173 37.38 -96.48 -34.49
N LYS A 174 38.42 -95.72 -34.14
CA LYS A 174 39.82 -96.18 -34.28
C LYS A 174 40.16 -97.39 -33.41
N LEU A 175 39.53 -97.49 -32.24
CA LEU A 175 39.76 -98.59 -31.31
C LEU A 175 39.08 -99.88 -31.79
N GLU A 176 37.88 -99.77 -32.35
CA GLU A 176 37.17 -100.88 -33.01
C GLU A 176 37.92 -101.39 -34.26
N GLU A 177 38.44 -100.49 -35.10
CA GLU A 177 39.28 -100.86 -36.25
C GLU A 177 40.56 -101.62 -35.85
N ALA A 178 41.19 -101.23 -34.72
CA ALA A 178 42.39 -101.90 -34.21
C ALA A 178 42.09 -103.32 -33.69
N ILE A 179 40.97 -103.51 -32.99
CA ILE A 179 40.53 -104.82 -32.48
C ILE A 179 40.24 -105.77 -33.65
N LEU A 180 39.59 -105.28 -34.71
CA LEU A 180 39.27 -106.09 -35.88
C LEU A 180 40.55 -106.59 -36.60
N LYS A 181 41.56 -105.74 -36.75
CA LYS A 181 42.86 -106.11 -37.34
C LYS A 181 43.62 -107.13 -36.50
N GLN A 182 43.58 -107.01 -35.18
CA GLN A 182 44.23 -107.95 -34.26
C GLN A 182 43.61 -109.35 -34.37
N SER A 183 42.26 -109.42 -34.41
CA SER A 183 41.52 -110.68 -34.51
C SER A 183 41.81 -111.43 -35.82
N GLN A 184 41.98 -110.73 -36.94
CA GLN A 184 42.36 -111.33 -38.22
C GLN A 184 43.78 -111.93 -38.21
N LEU A 185 44.71 -111.29 -37.51
CA LEU A 185 46.10 -111.75 -37.41
C LEU A 185 46.23 -113.04 -36.59
N ASP A 186 45.46 -113.16 -35.50
CA ASP A 186 45.51 -114.33 -34.61
C ASP A 186 44.85 -115.57 -35.26
N SER A 187 43.86 -115.36 -36.13
CA SER A 187 43.24 -116.45 -36.90
C SER A 187 44.20 -117.11 -37.90
N GLN A 188 45.09 -116.34 -38.54
CA GLN A 188 46.10 -116.87 -39.47
C GLN A 188 47.16 -117.72 -38.76
N LYS A 189 47.67 -117.25 -37.61
CA LYS A 189 48.70 -117.98 -36.84
C LYS A 189 48.23 -119.34 -36.35
N SER A 190 46.94 -119.49 -36.05
CA SER A 190 46.38 -120.76 -35.60
C SER A 190 46.30 -121.83 -36.70
N GLN A 191 46.25 -121.44 -37.97
CA GLN A 191 46.20 -122.38 -39.10
C GLN A 191 47.58 -122.97 -39.42
N ASP A 192 48.66 -122.22 -39.20
CA ASP A 192 50.03 -122.66 -39.47
C ASP A 192 50.55 -123.66 -38.42
N PHE A 193 50.11 -123.54 -37.17
CA PHE A 193 50.55 -124.40 -36.08
C PHE A 193 50.05 -125.85 -36.21
N LEU A 194 48.91 -126.07 -36.87
CA LEU A 194 48.33 -127.40 -37.07
C LEU A 194 49.05 -128.23 -38.15
N LYS A 195 49.82 -127.60 -39.04
CA LYS A 195 50.56 -128.30 -40.11
C LYS A 195 51.86 -128.96 -39.63
N ILE A 196 52.54 -128.36 -38.65
CA ILE A 196 53.87 -128.80 -38.19
C ILE A 196 53.80 -130.05 -37.29
N LYS A 197 52.68 -130.29 -36.61
CA LYS A 197 52.55 -131.37 -35.62
C LYS A 197 52.36 -132.76 -36.26
N ALA A 198 52.01 -132.84 -37.53
CA ALA A 198 51.75 -134.09 -38.24
C ALA A 198 53.03 -134.80 -38.75
N GLU A 199 54.17 -134.10 -38.86
CA GLU A 199 55.38 -134.61 -39.54
C GLU A 199 56.38 -135.34 -38.61
N SER A 200 56.27 -135.21 -37.28
CA SER A 200 57.31 -135.71 -36.35
C SER A 200 57.06 -137.10 -35.72
N GLU A 201 55.94 -137.75 -36.02
CA GLU A 201 55.53 -139.01 -35.35
C GLU A 201 55.94 -140.31 -36.09
N GLN A 202 56.55 -140.25 -37.28
CA GLN A 202 56.88 -141.44 -38.08
C GLN A 202 58.31 -142.00 -37.95
N GLU A 203 59.27 -141.33 -37.29
CA GLU A 203 60.69 -141.73 -37.36
C GLU A 203 61.25 -142.54 -36.18
N LYS A 204 60.46 -142.85 -35.13
CA LYS A 204 61.03 -143.34 -33.85
C LYS A 204 60.56 -144.73 -33.40
N LYS A 205 60.46 -145.72 -34.30
CA LYS A 205 59.97 -147.06 -33.91
C LYS A 205 60.83 -148.30 -34.17
N GLU A 206 62.01 -148.24 -34.80
CA GLU A 206 62.70 -149.51 -35.16
C GLU A 206 64.17 -149.75 -34.71
N GLU A 207 64.86 -148.81 -34.05
CA GLU A 207 66.32 -148.95 -33.86
C GLU A 207 66.83 -149.09 -32.39
N ALA A 208 66.10 -149.78 -31.50
CA ALA A 208 66.56 -149.88 -30.10
C ALA A 208 66.41 -151.24 -29.40
N LYS A 209 66.00 -152.32 -30.08
CA LYS A 209 65.85 -153.67 -29.47
C LYS A 209 67.13 -154.53 -29.43
N LYS A 210 68.26 -154.04 -29.96
CA LYS A 210 69.54 -154.78 -29.97
C LYS A 210 70.62 -154.22 -29.04
N LYS A 211 70.36 -153.12 -28.32
CA LYS A 211 71.28 -152.54 -27.30
C LYS A 211 70.87 -152.83 -25.85
N GLU A 212 69.83 -153.64 -25.64
CA GLU A 212 69.11 -153.79 -24.36
C GLU A 212 69.86 -154.57 -23.26
N ILE A 213 70.91 -155.33 -23.59
CA ILE A 213 71.62 -156.17 -22.60
C ILE A 213 73.00 -155.59 -22.20
N GLU A 214 73.67 -154.83 -23.08
CA GLU A 214 74.85 -154.00 -22.69
C GLU A 214 74.45 -152.64 -22.09
N MET A 215 73.24 -152.14 -22.39
CA MET A 215 72.69 -150.93 -21.78
C MET A 215 72.42 -151.09 -20.28
N LYS A 216 72.21 -152.28 -19.72
CA LYS A 216 71.75 -152.40 -18.32
C LYS A 216 72.84 -152.03 -17.31
N ASN A 217 74.10 -152.41 -17.56
CA ASN A 217 75.22 -152.05 -16.69
C ASN A 217 75.74 -150.62 -16.92
N LYS A 218 75.57 -150.06 -18.13
CA LYS A 218 75.81 -148.64 -18.40
C LYS A 218 74.63 -147.75 -17.97
N GLN A 219 73.40 -148.28 -17.90
CA GLN A 219 72.20 -147.59 -17.42
C GLN A 219 72.28 -147.33 -15.93
N ASP A 220 72.83 -148.24 -15.11
CA ASP A 220 72.93 -147.99 -13.68
C ASP A 220 73.97 -146.90 -13.34
N GLU A 221 75.09 -146.81 -14.08
CA GLU A 221 76.04 -145.68 -13.96
C GLU A 221 75.52 -144.39 -14.60
N PHE A 222 74.80 -144.48 -15.71
CA PHE A 222 74.20 -143.33 -16.38
C PHE A 222 72.98 -142.80 -15.61
N GLN A 223 72.20 -143.65 -14.95
CA GLN A 223 71.12 -143.27 -14.04
C GLN A 223 71.68 -142.57 -12.80
N ARG A 224 72.79 -143.04 -12.22
CA ARG A 224 73.47 -142.30 -11.14
C ARG A 224 73.98 -140.93 -11.60
N LYS A 225 74.52 -140.81 -12.83
CA LYS A 225 74.91 -139.51 -13.41
C LYS A 225 73.72 -138.63 -13.78
N ILE A 226 72.61 -139.20 -14.25
CA ILE A 226 71.36 -138.48 -14.52
C ILE A 226 70.75 -138.01 -13.21
N GLU A 227 70.70 -138.82 -12.17
CA GLU A 227 70.20 -138.43 -10.85
C GLU A 227 71.08 -137.36 -10.21
N GLN A 228 72.40 -137.42 -10.37
CA GLN A 228 73.31 -136.34 -9.99
C GLN A 228 73.08 -135.07 -10.82
N MET A 229 72.85 -135.19 -12.13
CA MET A 229 72.53 -134.06 -13.00
C MET A 229 71.15 -133.48 -12.74
N GLU A 230 70.15 -134.30 -12.39
CA GLU A 230 68.80 -133.86 -12.05
C GLU A 230 68.75 -133.23 -10.67
N THR A 231 69.46 -133.78 -9.69
CA THR A 231 69.62 -133.12 -8.39
C THR A 231 70.40 -131.82 -8.51
N PHE A 232 71.41 -131.75 -9.39
CA PHE A 232 72.11 -130.51 -9.71
C PHE A 232 71.23 -129.49 -10.45
N LYS A 233 70.44 -129.93 -11.44
CA LYS A 233 69.45 -129.08 -12.14
C LYS A 233 68.34 -128.61 -11.21
N LYS A 234 67.87 -129.46 -10.29
CA LYS A 234 66.89 -129.10 -9.26
C LYS A 234 67.47 -128.06 -8.31
N ARG A 235 68.73 -128.22 -7.86
CA ARG A 235 69.43 -127.20 -7.06
C ARG A 235 69.57 -125.88 -7.81
N ILE A 236 70.01 -125.89 -9.08
CA ILE A 236 70.11 -124.66 -9.90
C ILE A 236 68.74 -124.02 -10.13
N ALA A 237 67.69 -124.81 -10.36
CA ALA A 237 66.33 -124.30 -10.53
C ALA A 237 65.79 -123.70 -9.23
N GLU A 238 66.13 -124.28 -8.09
CA GLU A 238 65.73 -123.83 -6.77
C GLU A 238 66.51 -122.58 -6.34
N GLU A 239 67.81 -122.51 -6.63
CA GLU A 239 68.64 -121.30 -6.47
C GLU A 239 68.13 -120.16 -7.38
N LYS A 240 67.83 -120.43 -8.65
CA LYS A 240 67.23 -119.42 -9.55
C LYS A 240 65.83 -118.99 -9.10
N LYS A 241 65.05 -119.91 -8.53
CA LYS A 241 63.74 -119.58 -7.95
C LYS A 241 63.91 -118.66 -6.74
N GLN A 242 64.85 -118.96 -5.84
CA GLN A 242 65.17 -118.09 -4.71
C GLN A 242 65.71 -116.72 -5.16
N GLU A 243 66.59 -116.67 -6.17
CA GLU A 243 67.11 -115.42 -6.73
C GLU A 243 65.99 -114.56 -7.36
N LEU A 244 65.03 -115.19 -8.05
CA LEU A 244 63.87 -114.50 -8.61
C LEU A 244 62.90 -114.02 -7.51
N GLU A 245 62.65 -114.84 -6.48
CA GLU A 245 61.85 -114.45 -5.31
C GLU A 245 62.51 -113.29 -4.54
N GLU A 246 63.83 -113.27 -4.41
CA GLU A 246 64.57 -112.19 -3.77
C GLU A 246 64.53 -110.90 -4.60
N ARG A 247 64.66 -111.00 -5.93
CA ARG A 247 64.45 -109.85 -6.84
C ARG A 247 63.02 -109.31 -6.77
N GLU A 248 62.02 -110.18 -6.65
CA GLU A 248 60.63 -109.77 -6.55
C GLU A 248 60.32 -109.14 -5.19
N ARG A 249 60.88 -109.66 -4.09
CA ARG A 249 60.85 -108.98 -2.77
C ARG A 249 61.50 -107.60 -2.83
N ASN A 250 62.70 -107.49 -3.40
CA ASN A 250 63.40 -106.21 -3.56
C ASN A 250 62.60 -105.22 -4.42
N ARG A 251 61.92 -105.69 -5.47
CA ARG A 251 61.03 -104.86 -6.30
C ARG A 251 59.81 -104.38 -5.52
N ILE A 252 59.18 -105.26 -4.73
CA ILE A 252 58.03 -104.91 -3.90
C ILE A 252 58.43 -103.91 -2.81
N GLU A 253 59.57 -104.10 -2.16
CA GLU A 253 60.12 -103.15 -1.18
C GLU A 253 60.44 -101.80 -1.81
N ALA A 254 61.05 -101.77 -3.00
CA ALA A 254 61.30 -100.53 -3.73
C ALA A 254 59.99 -99.79 -4.08
N ILE A 255 58.97 -100.50 -4.58
CA ILE A 255 57.65 -99.91 -4.86
C ILE A 255 56.99 -99.36 -3.59
N ASN A 256 57.07 -100.12 -2.48
CA ASN A 256 56.51 -99.71 -1.21
C ASN A 256 57.23 -98.49 -0.62
N SER A 257 58.55 -98.41 -0.73
CA SER A 257 59.34 -97.23 -0.31
C SER A 257 58.95 -95.98 -1.11
N LEU A 258 58.82 -96.10 -2.43
CA LEU A 258 58.46 -95.00 -3.32
C LEU A 258 57.01 -94.53 -3.11
N ASN A 259 56.11 -95.47 -2.78
CA ASN A 259 54.74 -95.13 -2.38
C ASN A 259 54.69 -94.42 -1.02
N ARG A 260 55.51 -94.83 -0.04
CA ARG A 260 55.64 -94.13 1.25
C ARG A 260 56.14 -92.70 1.07
N GLU A 261 57.20 -92.50 0.30
CA GLU A 261 57.73 -91.17 -0.01
C GLU A 261 56.67 -90.28 -0.69
N ARG A 262 55.92 -90.81 -1.67
CA ARG A 262 54.81 -90.08 -2.29
C ARG A 262 53.70 -89.72 -1.30
N THR A 263 53.37 -90.60 -0.36
CA THR A 263 52.36 -90.28 0.67
C THR A 263 52.85 -89.20 1.63
N GLU A 264 54.11 -89.23 2.03
CA GLU A 264 54.73 -88.22 2.90
C GLU A 264 54.85 -86.86 2.19
N GLU A 265 55.23 -86.85 0.91
CA GLU A 265 55.29 -85.62 0.11
C GLU A 265 53.89 -85.01 -0.09
N ASN A 266 52.86 -85.85 -0.31
CA ASN A 266 51.47 -85.40 -0.40
C ASN A 266 50.96 -84.84 0.94
N LEU A 267 51.34 -85.44 2.06
CA LEU A 267 51.02 -84.93 3.40
C LEU A 267 51.69 -83.58 3.65
N ARG A 268 52.99 -83.41 3.33
CA ARG A 268 53.67 -82.11 3.40
C ARG A 268 52.99 -81.04 2.55
N LYS A 269 52.65 -81.36 1.29
CA LYS A 269 51.93 -80.43 0.40
C LYS A 269 50.53 -80.08 0.93
N ALA A 270 49.86 -81.00 1.63
CA ALA A 270 48.58 -80.74 2.27
C ALA A 270 48.72 -79.83 3.51
N GLU A 271 49.77 -80.02 4.31
CA GLU A 271 50.09 -79.16 5.46
C GLU A 271 50.48 -77.74 5.03
N GLU A 272 51.31 -77.59 4.01
CA GLU A 272 51.66 -76.27 3.45
C GLU A 272 50.42 -75.52 2.94
N LYS A 273 49.50 -76.23 2.26
CA LYS A 273 48.22 -75.64 1.84
C LYS A 273 47.36 -75.22 3.03
N LYS A 274 47.31 -76.03 4.10
CA LYS A 274 46.61 -75.65 5.34
C LYS A 274 47.22 -74.41 5.97
N GLN A 275 48.54 -74.32 6.08
CA GLN A 275 49.24 -73.15 6.61
C GLN A 275 48.94 -71.89 5.78
N ARG A 276 48.98 -71.97 4.44
CA ARG A 276 48.61 -70.85 3.57
C ARG A 276 47.16 -70.41 3.75
N ILE A 277 46.24 -71.36 3.96
CA ILE A 277 44.82 -71.05 4.23
C ILE A 277 44.67 -70.36 5.59
N GLU A 278 45.36 -70.84 6.63
CA GLU A 278 45.35 -70.21 7.96
C GLU A 278 45.93 -68.79 7.94
N GLU A 279 47.03 -68.59 7.22
CA GLU A 279 47.66 -67.28 7.07
C GLU A 279 46.76 -66.31 6.31
N ALA A 280 46.10 -66.78 5.24
CA ALA A 280 45.10 -66.00 4.52
C ALA A 280 43.90 -65.64 5.42
N LYS A 281 43.43 -66.56 6.28
CA LYS A 281 42.36 -66.28 7.26
C LYS A 281 42.80 -65.21 8.26
N ARG A 282 44.00 -65.32 8.85
CA ARG A 282 44.54 -64.31 9.77
C ARG A 282 44.66 -62.93 9.12
N ASN A 283 45.11 -62.87 7.87
CA ASN A 283 45.23 -61.60 7.14
C ASN A 283 43.86 -60.99 6.85
N LEU A 284 42.86 -61.81 6.51
CA LEU A 284 41.49 -61.35 6.28
C LEU A 284 40.83 -60.85 7.57
N GLU A 285 41.13 -61.48 8.70
CA GLU A 285 40.66 -61.09 10.03
C GLU A 285 41.26 -59.75 10.48
N LYS A 286 42.59 -59.55 10.32
CA LYS A 286 43.25 -58.26 10.54
C LYS A 286 42.66 -57.14 9.68
N LEU A 287 42.28 -57.44 8.44
CA LEU A 287 41.69 -56.46 7.51
C LEU A 287 40.26 -56.09 7.92
N LYS A 288 39.46 -57.06 8.40
CA LYS A 288 38.14 -56.81 8.99
C LYS A 288 38.24 -55.95 10.24
N GLU A 289 39.20 -56.23 11.11
CA GLU A 289 39.42 -55.48 12.35
C GLU A 289 39.87 -54.04 12.08
N LYS A 290 40.79 -53.85 11.13
CA LYS A 290 41.19 -52.52 10.66
C LYS A 290 40.01 -51.74 10.08
N ASN A 291 39.18 -52.37 9.25
CA ASN A 291 37.99 -51.74 8.70
C ASN A 291 36.98 -51.36 9.79
N LYS A 292 36.80 -52.22 10.81
CA LYS A 292 35.93 -51.94 11.96
C LYS A 292 36.42 -50.71 12.74
N LEU A 293 37.71 -50.65 13.06
CA LEU A 293 38.34 -49.50 13.72
C LEU A 293 38.22 -48.22 12.89
N GLU A 294 38.38 -48.28 11.57
CA GLU A 294 38.16 -47.12 10.69
C GLU A 294 36.71 -46.66 10.68
N THR A 295 35.74 -47.58 10.69
CA THR A 295 34.33 -47.22 10.77
C THR A 295 33.96 -46.59 12.10
N GLU A 296 34.48 -47.12 13.21
CA GLU A 296 34.29 -46.56 14.56
C GLU A 296 34.93 -45.16 14.68
N LYS A 297 36.14 -44.97 14.13
CA LYS A 297 36.77 -43.63 14.06
C LYS A 297 35.94 -42.65 13.24
N LYS A 298 35.40 -43.06 12.09
CA LYS A 298 34.52 -42.21 11.27
C LYS A 298 33.22 -41.87 12.00
N GLN A 299 32.64 -42.83 12.72
CA GLN A 299 31.45 -42.59 13.55
C GLN A 299 31.75 -41.59 14.67
N MET A 300 32.85 -41.75 15.40
CA MET A 300 33.29 -40.82 16.45
C MET A 300 33.54 -39.40 15.90
N ILE A 301 34.19 -39.27 14.74
CA ILE A 301 34.42 -37.96 14.10
C ILE A 301 33.08 -37.32 13.69
N ASN A 302 32.16 -38.09 13.10
CA ASN A 302 30.85 -37.59 12.71
C ASN A 302 29.98 -37.21 13.92
N GLU A 303 30.06 -37.98 15.01
CA GLU A 303 29.35 -37.69 16.24
C GLU A 303 29.91 -36.42 16.93
N LYS A 304 31.23 -36.25 16.93
CA LYS A 304 31.87 -35.02 17.41
C LYS A 304 31.45 -33.80 16.58
N ARG A 305 31.46 -33.91 15.25
CA ARG A 305 30.94 -32.86 14.35
C ARG A 305 29.47 -32.54 14.58
N ARG A 306 28.63 -33.56 14.85
CA ARG A 306 27.22 -33.33 15.20
C ARG A 306 27.09 -32.52 16.49
N LYS A 307 27.83 -32.91 17.53
CA LYS A 307 27.83 -32.20 18.83
C LYS A 307 28.32 -30.75 18.68
N GLU A 308 29.38 -30.52 17.89
CA GLU A 308 29.88 -29.17 17.58
C GLU A 308 28.82 -28.33 16.85
N MET A 309 28.16 -28.89 15.82
CA MET A 309 27.06 -28.20 15.12
C MET A 309 25.87 -27.89 16.02
N ASP A 310 25.50 -28.82 16.90
CA ASP A 310 24.37 -28.63 17.82
C ASP A 310 24.70 -27.57 18.88
N GLU A 311 25.95 -27.49 19.34
CA GLU A 311 26.43 -26.45 20.26
C GLU A 311 26.49 -25.08 19.58
N GLU A 312 26.98 -25.00 18.33
CA GLU A 312 26.95 -23.77 17.53
C GLU A 312 25.52 -23.25 17.34
N LYS A 313 24.56 -24.14 17.02
CA LYS A 313 23.14 -23.77 16.92
C LYS A 313 22.57 -23.29 18.24
N ARG A 314 22.96 -23.88 19.38
CA ARG A 314 22.54 -23.41 20.70
C ARG A 314 23.06 -21.99 20.97
N ILE A 315 24.33 -21.73 20.67
CA ILE A 315 24.93 -20.41 20.80
C ILE A 315 24.23 -19.39 19.89
N GLU A 316 23.93 -19.77 18.64
CA GLU A 316 23.21 -18.91 17.69
C GLU A 316 21.78 -18.59 18.15
N ILE A 317 21.08 -19.57 18.71
CA ILE A 317 19.75 -19.38 19.32
C ILE A 317 19.84 -18.46 20.54
N GLU A 318 20.85 -18.63 21.39
CA GLU A 318 21.05 -17.81 22.59
C GLU A 318 21.37 -16.35 22.23
N ILE A 319 22.26 -16.12 21.26
CA ILE A 319 22.55 -14.78 20.71
C ILE A 319 21.29 -14.17 20.10
N SER A 320 20.52 -14.94 19.33
CA SER A 320 19.26 -14.47 18.76
C SER A 320 18.24 -14.09 19.84
N ARG A 321 18.19 -14.85 20.94
CA ARG A 321 17.32 -14.58 22.09
C ARG A 321 17.74 -13.31 22.83
N GLN A 322 19.04 -13.11 23.06
CA GLN A 322 19.59 -11.88 23.66
C GLN A 322 19.29 -10.67 22.79
N ASN A 323 19.55 -10.75 21.48
CA ASN A 323 19.21 -9.69 20.52
C ASN A 323 17.71 -9.38 20.50
N ALA A 324 16.86 -10.40 20.62
CA ALA A 324 15.41 -10.20 20.71
C ALA A 324 15.01 -9.51 22.01
N GLN A 325 15.63 -9.86 23.14
CA GLN A 325 15.41 -9.19 24.43
C GLN A 325 15.89 -7.74 24.42
N GLU A 326 17.04 -7.44 23.82
CA GLU A 326 17.53 -6.06 23.67
C GLU A 326 16.62 -5.23 22.77
N LYS A 327 16.15 -5.79 21.65
CA LYS A 327 15.13 -5.15 20.80
C LYS A 327 13.83 -4.90 21.55
N ALA A 328 13.38 -5.83 22.39
CA ALA A 328 12.20 -5.66 23.22
C ALA A 328 12.38 -4.52 24.24
N LYS A 329 13.52 -4.47 24.95
CA LYS A 329 13.86 -3.38 25.87
C LYS A 329 13.92 -2.03 25.15
N HIS A 330 14.52 -1.97 23.96
CA HIS A 330 14.56 -0.75 23.15
C HIS A 330 13.14 -0.32 22.71
N LEU A 331 12.29 -1.26 22.30
CA LEU A 331 10.90 -0.97 21.94
C LEU A 331 10.11 -0.43 23.14
N ASP A 332 10.29 -1.00 24.33
CA ASP A 332 9.63 -0.50 25.54
C ASP A 332 10.14 0.87 25.95
N TYR A 333 11.44 1.15 25.79
CA TYR A 333 12.01 2.49 25.97
C TYR A 333 11.40 3.51 25.00
N VAL A 334 11.29 3.16 23.71
CA VAL A 334 10.67 4.02 22.69
C VAL A 334 9.18 4.24 22.97
N LYS A 335 8.45 3.20 23.40
CA LYS A 335 7.05 3.33 23.82
C LYS A 335 6.90 4.31 24.98
N LYS A 336 7.77 4.21 26.00
CA LYS A 336 7.76 5.11 27.15
C LYS A 336 8.06 6.56 26.73
N MET A 337 9.10 6.78 25.92
CA MET A 337 9.40 8.09 25.34
C MET A 337 8.23 8.67 24.55
N ASN A 338 7.52 7.85 23.78
CA ASN A 338 6.33 8.29 23.04
C ASN A 338 5.15 8.61 23.97
N GLN A 339 4.94 7.84 25.04
CA GLN A 339 3.94 8.14 26.06
C GLN A 339 4.24 9.47 26.74
N ASP A 340 5.49 9.69 27.18
CA ASP A 340 5.92 10.94 27.80
C ASP A 340 5.72 12.14 26.86
N ASN A 341 6.00 11.98 25.56
CA ASN A 341 5.77 13.02 24.55
C ASN A 341 4.28 13.30 24.31
N VAL A 342 3.44 12.28 24.30
CA VAL A 342 1.97 12.43 24.19
C VAL A 342 1.43 13.13 25.44
N GLU A 343 1.92 12.78 26.62
CA GLU A 343 1.51 13.40 27.87
C GLU A 343 1.96 14.86 27.96
N LYS A 344 3.19 15.19 27.54
CA LYS A 344 3.64 16.58 27.38
C LYS A 344 2.73 17.36 26.43
N ARG A 345 2.44 16.83 25.23
CA ARG A 345 1.51 17.47 24.28
C ARG A 345 0.12 17.67 24.86
N ARG A 346 -0.41 16.68 25.59
CA ARG A 346 -1.70 16.79 26.28
C ARG A 346 -1.69 17.91 27.31
N ASN A 347 -0.62 18.00 28.11
CA ASN A 347 -0.48 19.05 29.11
C ASN A 347 -0.33 20.43 28.48
N ASP A 348 0.41 20.55 27.37
CA ASP A 348 0.53 21.80 26.64
C ASP A 348 -0.79 22.23 25.99
N LEU A 349 -1.57 21.27 25.47
CA LEU A 349 -2.93 21.53 24.98
C LEU A 349 -3.87 21.97 26.11
N LEU A 350 -3.80 21.34 27.29
CA LEU A 350 -4.58 21.76 28.46
C LEU A 350 -4.20 23.17 28.92
N LYS A 351 -2.91 23.53 28.93
CA LYS A 351 -2.45 24.90 29.20
C LYS A 351 -2.98 25.88 28.16
N CYS A 352 -2.89 25.54 26.88
CA CYS A 352 -3.44 26.38 25.81
C CYS A 352 -4.96 26.57 25.94
N SER A 353 -5.70 25.51 26.26
CA SER A 353 -7.15 25.56 26.51
C SER A 353 -7.47 26.45 27.71
N SER A 354 -6.73 26.31 28.82
CA SER A 354 -6.91 27.16 30.00
C SER A 354 -6.64 28.64 29.68
N ILE A 355 -5.61 28.94 28.90
CA ILE A 355 -5.33 30.32 28.44
C ILE A 355 -6.46 30.84 27.53
N ALA A 356 -6.99 30.00 26.63
CA ALA A 356 -8.11 30.36 25.77
C ALA A 356 -9.38 30.64 26.59
N ASP A 357 -9.67 29.81 27.59
CA ASP A 357 -10.80 30.00 28.50
C ASP A 357 -10.66 31.28 29.33
N MET A 358 -9.45 31.58 29.81
CA MET A 358 -9.16 32.84 30.50
C MET A 358 -9.42 34.05 29.58
N ARG A 359 -8.89 34.02 28.35
CA ARG A 359 -9.14 35.08 27.35
C ARG A 359 -10.61 35.22 27.00
N PHE A 360 -11.34 34.11 26.90
CA PHE A 360 -12.77 34.12 26.63
C PHE A 360 -13.56 34.75 27.79
N LYS A 361 -13.23 34.38 29.04
CA LYS A 361 -13.83 35.01 30.24
C LYS A 361 -13.51 36.49 30.33
N GLU A 362 -12.28 36.89 30.00
CA GLU A 362 -11.87 38.29 29.96
C GLU A 362 -12.63 39.07 28.88
N GLN A 363 -12.78 38.52 27.68
CA GLN A 363 -13.61 39.10 26.63
C GLN A 363 -15.09 39.20 27.03
N GLN A 364 -15.64 38.20 27.72
CA GLN A 364 -17.00 38.28 28.25
C GLN A 364 -17.14 39.39 29.28
N LYS A 365 -16.15 39.55 30.17
CA LYS A 365 -16.14 40.63 31.16
C LYS A 365 -16.07 41.99 30.48
N ILE A 366 -15.19 42.18 29.51
CA ILE A 366 -15.10 43.42 28.71
C ILE A 366 -16.45 43.73 28.06
N LYS A 367 -17.10 42.74 27.42
CA LYS A 367 -18.43 42.93 26.83
C LYS A 367 -19.51 43.27 27.87
N GLN A 368 -19.45 42.69 29.07
CA GLN A 368 -20.37 43.02 30.15
C GLN A 368 -20.16 44.45 30.64
N ASP A 369 -18.91 44.87 30.78
CA ASP A 369 -18.54 46.22 31.19
C ASP A 369 -18.97 47.24 30.11
N GLU A 370 -18.74 46.97 28.82
CA GLU A 370 -19.23 47.78 27.70
C GLU A 370 -20.77 47.89 27.68
N ILE A 371 -21.49 46.80 27.98
CA ILE A 371 -22.96 46.83 28.07
C ILE A 371 -23.40 47.69 29.28
N GLN A 372 -22.70 47.62 30.40
CA GLN A 372 -23.00 48.45 31.57
C GLN A 372 -22.72 49.93 31.29
N GLU A 373 -21.60 50.24 30.67
CA GLU A 373 -21.25 51.60 30.24
C GLU A 373 -22.30 52.16 29.29
N LYS A 374 -22.67 51.41 28.24
CA LYS A 374 -23.76 51.80 27.34
C LYS A 374 -25.09 52.00 28.07
N LYS A 375 -25.42 51.19 29.06
CA LYS A 375 -26.62 51.40 29.89
C LYS A 375 -26.54 52.69 30.70
N GLN A 376 -25.37 53.03 31.23
CA GLN A 376 -25.15 54.29 31.97
C GLN A 376 -25.22 55.49 31.03
N GLU A 377 -24.60 55.42 29.85
CA GLU A 377 -24.70 56.45 28.80
C GLU A 377 -26.15 56.65 28.35
N LEU A 378 -26.89 55.57 28.14
CA LEU A 378 -28.29 55.64 27.71
C LEU A 378 -29.19 56.21 28.81
N LYS A 379 -28.88 55.92 30.08
CA LYS A 379 -29.54 56.53 31.23
C LYS A 379 -29.20 58.03 31.33
N ALA A 380 -27.94 58.42 31.18
CA ALA A 380 -27.52 59.81 31.17
C ALA A 380 -28.15 60.59 30.01
N HIS A 381 -28.24 59.98 28.82
CA HIS A 381 -28.93 60.55 27.67
C HIS A 381 -30.43 60.71 27.91
N TYR A 382 -31.08 59.71 28.55
CA TYR A 382 -32.49 59.81 28.94
C TYR A 382 -32.72 60.93 29.97
N ASP A 383 -31.84 61.04 30.96
CA ASP A 383 -31.89 62.09 31.98
C ASP A 383 -31.63 63.48 31.36
N ALA A 384 -30.72 63.59 30.40
CA ALA A 384 -30.48 64.81 29.62
C ALA A 384 -31.71 65.20 28.79
N ILE A 385 -32.37 64.24 28.12
CA ILE A 385 -33.65 64.50 27.43
C ILE A 385 -34.72 64.95 28.41
N LYS A 386 -34.81 64.33 29.58
CA LYS A 386 -35.78 64.68 30.62
C LYS A 386 -35.55 66.09 31.15
N GLN A 387 -34.29 66.47 31.39
CA GLN A 387 -33.91 67.83 31.75
C GLN A 387 -34.17 68.83 30.63
N ALA A 388 -33.87 68.48 29.38
CA ALA A 388 -34.18 69.34 28.23
C ALA A 388 -35.69 69.58 28.09
N LYS A 389 -36.53 68.55 28.30
CA LYS A 389 -37.99 68.70 28.33
C LYS A 389 -38.45 69.58 29.48
N LEU A 390 -37.87 69.44 30.67
CA LEU A 390 -38.18 70.29 31.81
C LEU A 390 -37.81 71.75 31.54
N ASN A 391 -36.62 72.00 30.96
CA ASN A 391 -36.18 73.33 30.57
C ASN A 391 -37.05 73.93 29.47
N LEU A 392 -37.51 73.12 28.50
CA LEU A 392 -38.48 73.54 27.49
C LEU A 392 -39.80 73.95 28.14
N GLN A 393 -40.29 73.15 29.09
CA GLN A 393 -41.53 73.42 29.82
C GLN A 393 -41.42 74.69 30.69
N ILE A 394 -40.27 74.91 31.33
CA ILE A 394 -39.96 76.16 32.04
C ILE A 394 -39.96 77.33 31.06
N SER A 395 -39.26 77.23 29.93
CA SER A 395 -39.22 78.28 28.90
C SER A 395 -40.61 78.57 28.30
N GLU A 396 -41.43 77.54 28.07
CA GLU A 396 -42.82 77.69 27.64
C GLU A 396 -43.66 78.37 28.72
N SER A 397 -43.47 78.03 30.00
CA SER A 397 -44.14 78.70 31.11
C SER A 397 -43.72 80.17 31.25
N GLU A 398 -42.45 80.48 31.03
CA GLU A 398 -41.93 81.85 31.03
C GLU A 398 -42.48 82.64 29.83
N ARG A 399 -42.59 82.00 28.66
CA ARG A 399 -43.20 82.61 27.48
C ARG A 399 -44.69 82.84 27.67
N LEU A 400 -45.40 81.92 28.31
CA LEU A 400 -46.79 82.06 28.73
C LEU A 400 -46.97 83.17 29.77
N ASN A 401 -46.06 83.28 30.73
CA ASN A 401 -46.07 84.35 31.73
C ASN A 401 -45.79 85.71 31.08
N LYS A 402 -44.82 85.80 30.16
CA LYS A 402 -44.59 87.02 29.36
C LYS A 402 -45.79 87.38 28.48
N LEU A 403 -46.51 86.39 27.94
CA LEU A 403 -47.76 86.62 27.21
C LEU A 403 -48.89 87.10 28.13
N ARG A 404 -48.99 86.54 29.34
CA ARG A 404 -49.93 87.00 30.38
C ARG A 404 -49.60 88.42 30.84
N GLU A 405 -48.33 88.74 31.06
CA GLU A 405 -47.88 90.10 31.40
C GLU A 405 -48.20 91.08 30.28
N LYS A 406 -47.94 90.72 29.02
CA LYS A 406 -48.37 91.51 27.86
C LYS A 406 -49.88 91.69 27.80
N GLN A 407 -50.66 90.64 28.04
CA GLN A 407 -52.12 90.74 28.13
C GLN A 407 -52.56 91.62 29.30
N PHE A 408 -51.90 91.55 30.46
CA PHE A 408 -52.16 92.43 31.59
C PHE A 408 -51.81 93.89 31.28
N GLU A 409 -50.72 94.16 30.56
CA GLU A 409 -50.37 95.50 30.08
C GLU A 409 -51.35 96.01 29.03
N GLU A 410 -51.78 95.16 28.10
CA GLU A 410 -52.81 95.47 27.11
C GLU A 410 -54.16 95.73 27.80
N ASP A 411 -54.55 94.91 28.78
CA ASP A 411 -55.76 95.09 29.59
C ASP A 411 -55.67 96.36 30.45
N ARG A 412 -54.49 96.70 30.96
CA ARG A 412 -54.24 97.97 31.66
C ARG A 412 -54.38 99.16 30.72
N LYS A 413 -53.81 99.09 29.50
CA LYS A 413 -53.99 100.11 28.45
C LYS A 413 -55.45 100.21 28.01
N ILE A 414 -56.17 99.09 27.90
CA ILE A 414 -57.61 99.05 27.60
C ILE A 414 -58.40 99.66 28.76
N LYS A 415 -58.00 99.44 30.01
CA LYS A 415 -58.62 100.04 31.18
C LYS A 415 -58.40 101.55 31.22
N GLU A 416 -57.18 102.01 30.96
CA GLU A 416 -56.83 103.43 30.81
C GLU A 416 -57.58 104.08 29.63
N LEU A 417 -57.69 103.39 28.48
CA LEU A 417 -58.50 103.84 27.35
C LEU A 417 -60.00 103.87 27.68
N LYS A 418 -60.53 102.88 28.41
CA LYS A 418 -61.92 102.88 28.88
C LYS A 418 -62.16 104.02 29.86
N GLU A 419 -61.20 104.35 30.70
CA GLU A 419 -61.27 105.46 31.65
C GLU A 419 -61.19 106.81 30.93
N GLN A 420 -60.35 106.93 29.89
CA GLN A 420 -60.33 108.08 28.98
C GLN A 420 -61.63 108.23 28.18
N ILE A 421 -62.19 107.14 27.66
CA ILE A 421 -63.49 107.13 26.98
C ILE A 421 -64.60 107.51 27.97
N ASN A 422 -64.59 107.00 29.19
CA ASN A 422 -65.58 107.32 30.21
C ASN A 422 -65.45 108.78 30.68
N ASN A 423 -64.23 109.32 30.78
CA ASN A 423 -64.00 110.75 31.04
C ASN A 423 -64.40 111.63 29.85
N TYR A 424 -64.21 111.16 28.62
CA TYR A 424 -64.73 111.81 27.41
C TYR A 424 -66.26 111.76 27.36
N GLU A 425 -66.90 110.66 27.75
CA GLU A 425 -68.36 110.54 27.85
C GLU A 425 -68.96 111.39 28.98
N LYS A 426 -68.27 111.49 30.13
CA LYS A 426 -68.63 112.43 31.20
C LYS A 426 -68.51 113.88 30.73
N SER A 427 -67.41 114.23 30.06
CA SER A 427 -67.22 115.56 29.44
C SER A 427 -68.27 115.83 28.35
N LYS A 428 -68.65 114.83 27.56
CA LYS A 428 -69.70 114.92 26.53
C LYS A 428 -71.10 115.03 27.13
N LYS A 429 -71.37 114.40 28.28
CA LYS A 429 -72.60 114.57 29.07
C LYS A 429 -72.65 115.95 29.74
N GLU A 430 -71.53 116.48 30.24
CA GLU A 430 -71.43 117.84 30.77
C GLU A 430 -71.58 118.90 29.67
N ILE A 431 -71.03 118.69 28.47
CA ILE A 431 -71.25 119.56 27.31
C ILE A 431 -72.70 119.48 26.82
N LYS A 432 -73.33 118.29 26.82
CA LYS A 432 -74.76 118.16 26.52
C LYS A 432 -75.65 118.83 27.58
N ASN A 433 -75.29 118.74 28.86
CA ASN A 433 -76.02 119.40 29.95
C ASN A 433 -75.82 120.92 29.94
N LYS A 434 -74.62 121.43 29.64
CA LYS A 434 -74.38 122.86 29.39
C LYS A 434 -75.13 123.38 28.17
N LYS A 435 -75.14 122.65 27.05
CA LYS A 435 -75.95 123.00 25.86
C LYS A 435 -77.46 122.88 26.09
N HIS A 436 -77.90 122.02 27.02
CA HIS A 436 -79.31 121.93 27.41
C HIS A 436 -79.71 123.07 28.37
N GLN A 437 -78.83 123.46 29.30
CA GLN A 437 -79.00 124.62 30.17
C GLN A 437 -78.95 125.93 29.37
N GLU A 438 -78.02 126.08 28.43
CA GLU A 438 -77.97 127.22 27.50
C GLU A 438 -79.21 127.26 26.59
N ARG A 439 -79.75 126.11 26.15
CA ARG A 439 -81.03 126.06 25.42
C ARG A 439 -82.23 126.42 26.30
N LEU A 440 -82.23 126.05 27.57
CA LEU A 440 -83.29 126.42 28.52
C LEU A 440 -83.22 127.91 28.87
N GLU A 441 -82.03 128.49 28.97
CA GLU A 441 -81.83 129.93 29.13
C GLU A 441 -82.15 130.71 27.85
N LEU A 442 -81.82 130.20 26.66
CA LEU A 442 -82.28 130.77 25.38
C LEU A 442 -83.80 130.70 25.22
N VAL A 443 -84.45 129.62 25.68
CA VAL A 443 -85.92 129.49 25.65
C VAL A 443 -86.58 130.37 26.72
N LYS A 444 -85.96 130.60 27.88
CA LYS A 444 -86.44 131.59 28.86
C LYS A 444 -86.27 133.01 28.34
N SER A 445 -85.12 133.34 27.78
CA SER A 445 -84.86 134.65 27.16
C SER A 445 -85.75 134.90 25.94
N ALA A 446 -85.98 133.90 25.07
CA ALA A 446 -86.92 133.99 23.96
C ALA A 446 -88.39 134.07 24.42
N LYS A 447 -88.78 133.41 25.52
CA LYS A 447 -90.13 133.56 26.11
C LYS A 447 -90.33 134.92 26.78
N GLU A 448 -89.30 135.48 27.39
CA GLU A 448 -89.31 136.84 27.94
C GLU A 448 -89.34 137.89 26.82
N GLU A 449 -88.63 137.66 25.71
CA GLU A 449 -88.65 138.52 24.52
C GLU A 449 -89.99 138.42 23.76
N ASP A 450 -90.61 137.23 23.67
CA ASP A 450 -91.96 137.04 23.12
C ASP A 450 -93.04 137.61 24.04
N MET A 451 -92.87 137.54 25.37
CA MET A 451 -93.75 138.22 26.33
C MET A 451 -93.63 139.74 26.21
N LEU A 452 -92.42 140.28 26.02
CA LEU A 452 -92.19 141.70 25.79
C LEU A 452 -92.71 142.17 24.42
N LYS A 453 -92.59 141.33 23.36
CA LYS A 453 -93.17 141.58 22.04
C LYS A 453 -94.70 141.46 22.06
N ARG A 454 -95.28 140.54 22.83
CA ARG A 454 -96.73 140.45 23.12
C ARG A 454 -97.24 141.64 23.92
N GLN A 455 -96.50 142.11 24.93
CA GLN A 455 -96.85 143.32 25.68
C GLN A 455 -96.83 144.56 24.77
N LYS A 456 -95.80 144.71 23.93
CA LYS A 456 -95.69 145.82 22.97
C LYS A 456 -96.73 145.74 21.84
N THR A 457 -97.16 144.55 21.42
CA THR A 457 -98.27 144.40 20.46
C THR A 457 -99.62 144.64 21.11
N LEU A 458 -99.83 144.23 22.36
CA LEU A 458 -101.06 144.54 23.12
C LEU A 458 -101.16 146.02 23.49
N GLU A 459 -100.04 146.70 23.74
CA GLU A 459 -100.00 148.16 23.90
C GLU A 459 -100.29 148.89 22.58
N ARG A 460 -99.73 148.44 21.44
CA ARG A 460 -100.10 148.97 20.13
C ARG A 460 -101.57 148.74 19.79
N ILE A 461 -102.12 147.57 20.10
CA ILE A 461 -103.55 147.29 19.91
C ILE A 461 -104.39 148.19 20.81
N ARG A 462 -104.00 148.42 22.07
CA ARG A 462 -104.69 149.38 22.96
C ARG A 462 -104.56 150.84 22.50
N GLU A 463 -103.45 151.21 21.89
CA GLU A 463 -103.25 152.54 21.31
C GLU A 463 -104.03 152.72 20.00
N GLU A 464 -104.11 151.67 19.17
CA GLU A 464 -104.96 151.64 17.97
C GLU A 464 -106.45 151.59 18.32
N ASP A 465 -106.85 150.90 19.38
CA ASP A 465 -108.23 150.91 19.88
C ASP A 465 -108.59 152.30 20.43
N LYS A 466 -107.71 152.95 21.20
CA LYS A 466 -107.88 154.35 21.62
C LYS A 466 -107.90 155.33 20.45
N ARG A 467 -107.13 155.07 19.38
CA ARG A 467 -107.14 155.87 18.15
C ARG A 467 -108.42 155.63 17.35
N SER A 468 -108.91 154.40 17.29
CA SER A 468 -110.17 154.01 16.67
C SER A 468 -111.37 154.62 17.40
N GLU A 469 -111.34 154.67 18.74
CA GLU A 469 -112.35 155.37 19.55
C GLU A 469 -112.31 156.88 19.35
N ARG A 470 -111.13 157.51 19.25
CA ARG A 470 -111.01 158.93 18.90
C ARG A 470 -111.55 159.22 17.50
N ILE A 471 -111.23 158.38 16.51
CA ILE A 471 -111.74 158.54 15.13
C ILE A 471 -113.26 158.28 15.07
N LYS A 472 -113.80 157.37 15.90
CA LYS A 472 -115.26 157.18 16.04
C LYS A 472 -115.93 158.38 16.71
N ALA A 473 -115.34 158.94 17.77
CA ALA A 473 -115.84 160.14 18.43
C ALA A 473 -115.80 161.37 17.52
N GLU A 474 -114.70 161.58 16.77
CA GLU A 474 -114.58 162.65 15.77
C GLU A 474 -115.55 162.46 14.59
N ARG A 475 -115.83 161.22 14.17
CA ARG A 475 -116.87 160.93 13.17
C ARG A 475 -118.27 161.19 13.69
N GLU A 476 -118.57 160.86 14.94
CA GLU A 476 -119.87 161.17 15.57
C GLU A 476 -120.06 162.67 15.80
N GLU A 477 -119.00 163.39 16.16
CA GLU A 477 -118.99 164.85 16.29
C GLU A 477 -119.17 165.54 14.93
N SER A 478 -118.45 165.07 13.89
CA SER A 478 -118.65 165.53 12.51
C SER A 478 -120.05 165.22 11.96
N MET A 479 -120.67 164.09 12.36
CA MET A 479 -122.05 163.75 11.99
C MET A 479 -123.08 164.59 12.74
N LYS A 480 -122.84 164.94 14.01
CA LYS A 480 -123.66 165.90 14.78
C LYS A 480 -123.55 167.31 14.19
N ASP A 481 -122.37 167.73 13.75
CA ASP A 481 -122.19 169.01 13.09
C ASP A 481 -122.80 169.05 11.68
N ARG A 482 -122.80 167.92 10.95
CA ARG A 482 -123.56 167.78 9.70
C ARG A 482 -125.07 167.77 9.91
N GLN A 483 -125.58 167.25 11.03
CA GLN A 483 -127.00 167.34 11.40
C GLN A 483 -127.39 168.76 11.85
N ARG A 484 -126.50 169.49 12.54
CA ARG A 484 -126.66 170.92 12.85
C ARG A 484 -126.65 171.77 11.57
N ALA A 485 -125.73 171.52 10.65
CA ALA A 485 -125.70 172.20 9.35
C ALA A 485 -126.92 171.89 8.48
N LYS A 486 -127.43 170.65 8.51
CA LYS A 486 -128.68 170.27 7.82
C LYS A 486 -129.92 170.93 8.43
N SER A 487 -130.00 171.03 9.76
CA SER A 487 -131.13 171.69 10.43
C SER A 487 -131.10 173.21 10.25
N VAL A 488 -129.92 173.84 10.23
CA VAL A 488 -129.75 175.25 9.86
C VAL A 488 -130.12 175.50 8.39
N ALA A 489 -129.64 174.66 7.46
CA ALA A 489 -130.00 174.76 6.05
C ALA A 489 -131.50 174.50 5.79
N GLN A 490 -132.14 173.59 6.53
CA GLN A 490 -133.60 173.41 6.44
C GLN A 490 -134.38 174.59 7.03
N PHE A 491 -133.90 175.19 8.11
CA PHE A 491 -134.50 176.40 8.68
C PHE A 491 -134.40 177.59 7.72
N GLU A 492 -133.24 177.82 7.10
CA GLU A 492 -133.05 178.86 6.09
C GLU A 492 -133.88 178.59 4.83
N ARG A 493 -134.02 177.33 4.43
CA ARG A 493 -134.86 176.94 3.28
C ARG A 493 -136.34 177.17 3.56
N SER A 494 -136.82 176.82 4.75
CA SER A 494 -138.20 177.10 5.17
C SER A 494 -138.46 178.61 5.30
N SER A 495 -137.49 179.37 5.83
CA SER A 495 -137.56 180.84 5.92
C SER A 495 -137.57 181.51 4.55
N MET A 496 -136.79 181.01 3.58
CA MET A 496 -136.84 181.49 2.20
C MET A 496 -138.15 181.12 1.50
N ILE A 497 -138.73 179.95 1.78
CA ILE A 497 -140.05 179.57 1.24
C ILE A 497 -141.16 180.48 1.80
N GLU A 498 -141.10 180.88 3.09
CA GLU A 498 -142.04 181.87 3.66
C GLU A 498 -141.87 183.28 3.08
N LYS A 499 -140.63 183.72 2.83
CA LYS A 499 -140.36 185.01 2.16
C LYS A 499 -140.84 185.00 0.70
N PHE A 500 -140.66 183.88 -0.01
CA PHE A 500 -141.11 183.75 -1.39
C PHE A 500 -142.65 183.69 -1.50
N ASN A 501 -143.31 183.04 -0.54
CA ASN A 501 -144.78 182.97 -0.50
C ASN A 501 -145.44 184.29 -0.07
N SER A 502 -144.72 185.17 0.65
CA SER A 502 -145.23 186.50 1.03
C SER A 502 -145.04 187.55 -0.08
N GLU A 503 -144.08 187.38 -0.99
CA GLU A 503 -143.87 188.31 -2.12
C GLU A 503 -144.78 188.04 -3.32
N LYS A 504 -145.22 186.80 -3.59
CA LYS A 504 -146.12 186.54 -4.74
C LYS A 504 -147.62 186.75 -4.49
N LYS A 505 -148.03 187.08 -3.26
CA LYS A 505 -149.38 187.63 -2.99
C LYS A 505 -149.48 189.14 -3.27
N LYS A 506 -148.48 189.74 -3.91
CA LYS A 506 -148.47 191.14 -4.35
C LYS A 506 -148.05 191.30 -5.82
N VAL A 507 -148.65 190.54 -6.74
CA VAL A 507 -149.02 190.96 -8.12
C VAL A 507 -150.17 190.08 -8.58
#